data_AF-A0A3N5P7W1-F1
#
_entry.id   AF-A0A3N5P7W1-F1
#
_cell.length_a   1.000
_cell.length_b   1.000
_cell.length_c   1.000
_cell.angle_alpha   90.00
_cell.angle_beta   90.00
_cell.angle_gamma   90.00
#
_symmetry.space_group_name_H-M   'P 1'
#
loop_
_entity.id
_entity.type
_entity.pdbx_description
1 polymer ?
#
loop_
_entity_poly.entity_id
_entity_poly.type
_entity_poly.pdbx_seq_one_letter_code
_entity_poly.pdbx_strand_id
1 'polypeptide(L)'
;MGALRRILPTSVAMAVGILVLAALFTTNPLLDGIGAYLVNLAVLVAAFALFLGVLNVLRVHARRVREGQKGRFYSFVLLAAMLLVIAVGLPSIPGQPSGPSQPAVAWIFQNVQLPIQASFSALLVFFLVTATLRLLTVRNLESAVMLLVALLVLAGQVTMGLVPLLPEIRDWILNVPAMAGVRGILLGVALGAVLTGVRLLLGVERPYGD
;
A
#
# COMPACT_ATOMS: atom_id res chain seq x y z
N MET A 1 14.66 35.45 11.39
CA MET A 1 15.45 34.27 10.91
C MET A 1 14.64 32.98 10.79
N GLY A 2 13.55 32.76 11.55
CA GLY A 2 12.72 31.54 11.43
C GLY A 2 11.94 31.40 10.11
N ALA A 3 11.42 32.49 9.55
CA ALA A 3 10.66 32.46 8.29
C ALA A 3 11.51 32.02 7.09
N LEU A 4 12.75 32.49 6.97
CA LEU A 4 13.65 32.14 5.87
C LEU A 4 14.02 30.64 5.88
N ARG A 5 14.21 30.04 7.06
CA ARG A 5 14.49 28.61 7.24
C ARG A 5 13.30 27.70 6.90
N ARG A 6 12.07 28.21 7.00
CA ARG A 6 10.82 27.49 6.70
C ARG A 6 10.39 27.62 5.24
N ILE A 7 10.65 28.77 4.62
CA ILE A 7 10.24 29.07 3.25
C ILE A 7 11.22 28.48 2.23
N LEU A 8 12.54 28.53 2.50
CA LEU A 8 13.57 28.04 1.58
C LEU A 8 13.37 26.56 1.17
N PRO A 9 13.18 25.60 2.10
CA PRO A 9 13.02 24.19 1.73
C PRO A 9 11.79 23.94 0.87
N THR A 10 10.68 24.60 1.22
CA THR A 10 9.42 24.48 0.47
C THR A 10 9.58 25.07 -0.93
N SER A 11 10.20 26.24 -1.07
CA SER A 11 10.44 26.87 -2.37
C SER A 11 11.36 26.03 -3.27
N VAL A 12 12.39 25.41 -2.70
CA VAL A 12 13.27 24.50 -3.44
C VAL A 12 12.48 23.25 -3.89
N ALA A 13 11.69 22.65 -3.00
CA ALA A 13 10.86 21.49 -3.34
C ALA A 13 9.86 21.81 -4.46
N MET A 14 9.21 22.97 -4.40
CA MET A 14 8.32 23.45 -5.46
C MET A 14 9.05 23.62 -6.80
N ALA A 15 10.19 24.33 -6.79
CA ALA A 15 10.96 24.58 -7.99
C ALA A 15 11.46 23.29 -8.66
N VAL A 16 12.00 22.36 -7.86
CA VAL A 16 12.45 21.04 -8.33
C VAL A 16 11.29 20.24 -8.89
N GLY A 17 10.15 20.21 -8.19
CA GLY A 17 8.96 19.49 -8.65
C GLY A 17 8.40 20.03 -9.96
N ILE A 18 8.31 21.36 -10.12
CA ILE A 18 7.88 22.00 -11.37
C ILE A 18 8.86 21.71 -12.50
N LEU A 19 10.17 21.76 -12.24
CA LEU A 19 11.20 21.47 -13.24
C LEU A 19 11.10 20.01 -13.72
N VAL A 20 10.97 19.05 -12.81
CA VAL A 20 10.81 17.63 -13.16
C VAL A 20 9.52 17.41 -13.97
N LEU A 21 8.42 18.07 -13.61
CA LEU A 21 7.19 18.03 -14.41
C LEU A 21 7.40 18.63 -15.80
N ALA A 22 8.07 19.78 -15.91
CA ALA A 22 8.36 20.39 -17.21
C ALA A 22 9.22 19.47 -18.08
N ALA A 23 10.22 18.79 -17.52
CA ALA A 23 11.03 17.79 -18.22
C ALA A 23 10.17 16.61 -18.73
N LEU A 24 9.18 16.16 -17.96
CA LEU A 24 8.30 15.06 -18.40
C LEU A 24 7.36 15.41 -19.56
N PHE A 25 6.93 16.68 -19.67
CA PHE A 25 5.94 17.12 -20.67
C PHE A 25 6.55 17.85 -21.87
N THR A 26 7.86 18.09 -21.89
CA THR A 26 8.55 18.78 -22.99
C THR A 26 9.61 17.87 -23.61
N THR A 27 9.80 17.97 -24.93
CA THR A 27 10.88 17.24 -25.62
C THR A 27 12.08 18.16 -25.79
N ASN A 28 12.90 18.29 -24.75
CA ASN A 28 14.13 19.10 -24.78
C ASN A 28 15.28 18.34 -24.10
N PRO A 29 16.37 18.01 -24.84
CA PRO A 29 17.49 17.23 -24.31
C PRO A 29 18.12 17.79 -23.03
N LEU A 30 18.14 19.12 -22.87
CA LEU A 30 18.69 19.77 -21.66
C LEU A 30 17.77 19.59 -20.46
N LEU A 31 16.46 19.75 -20.64
CA LEU A 31 15.48 19.57 -19.56
C LEU A 31 15.38 18.10 -19.14
N ASP A 32 15.44 17.18 -20.10
CA ASP A 32 15.46 15.74 -19.85
C ASP A 32 16.66 15.34 -19.01
N GLY A 33 17.85 15.86 -19.32
CA GLY A 33 19.08 15.60 -18.57
C GLY A 33 19.00 16.10 -17.12
N ILE A 34 18.49 17.32 -16.90
CA ILE A 34 18.32 17.89 -15.55
C ILE A 34 17.24 17.11 -14.78
N GLY A 35 16.11 16.81 -15.42
CA GLY A 35 15.03 16.02 -14.82
C GLY A 35 15.51 14.63 -14.38
N ALA A 36 16.21 13.92 -15.26
CA ALA A 36 16.79 12.62 -14.95
C ALA A 36 17.82 12.69 -13.81
N TYR A 37 18.65 13.72 -13.78
CA TYR A 37 19.60 13.93 -12.67
C TYR A 37 18.89 14.14 -11.33
N LEU A 38 17.87 15.00 -11.28
CA LEU A 38 17.09 15.26 -10.08
C LEU A 38 16.33 14.01 -9.59
N VAL A 39 15.73 13.25 -10.51
CA VAL A 39 15.09 11.97 -10.19
C VAL A 39 16.10 10.95 -9.67
N ASN A 40 17.29 10.86 -10.26
CA ASN A 40 18.35 9.97 -9.79
C ASN A 40 18.82 10.35 -8.37
N LEU A 41 18.95 11.64 -8.06
CA LEU A 41 19.23 12.09 -6.69
C LEU A 41 18.10 11.70 -5.72
N ALA A 42 16.84 11.85 -6.13
CA ALA A 42 15.70 11.43 -5.31
C ALA A 42 15.72 9.92 -5.04
N VAL A 43 16.04 9.11 -6.05
CA VAL A 43 16.20 7.64 -5.92
C VAL A 43 17.35 7.30 -4.96
N LEU A 44 18.48 7.99 -5.06
CA LEU A 44 19.61 7.79 -4.16
C LEU A 44 19.23 8.12 -2.70
N VAL A 45 18.57 9.26 -2.47
CA VAL A 45 18.06 9.64 -1.14
C VAL A 45 17.04 8.63 -0.63
N ALA A 46 16.13 8.14 -1.48
CA ALA A 46 15.16 7.12 -1.13
C ALA A 46 15.82 5.80 -0.72
N ALA A 47 16.92 5.41 -1.37
CA ALA A 47 17.70 4.25 -0.98
C ALA A 47 18.28 4.41 0.44
N PHE A 48 18.87 5.56 0.77
CA PHE A 48 19.34 5.85 2.14
C PHE A 48 18.18 5.91 3.15
N ALA A 49 17.02 6.46 2.76
CA ALA A 49 15.84 6.49 3.59
C ALA A 49 15.33 5.07 3.92
N LEU A 50 15.44 4.14 2.97
CA LEU A 50 15.12 2.72 3.20
C LEU A 50 16.05 2.11 4.25
N PHE A 51 17.36 2.38 4.18
CA PHE A 51 18.29 1.95 5.23
C PHE A 51 17.92 2.53 6.60
N LEU A 52 17.62 3.83 6.67
CA LEU A 52 17.17 4.47 7.90
C LEU A 52 15.87 3.85 8.43
N GLY A 53 14.94 3.51 7.54
CA GLY A 53 13.70 2.81 7.88
C GLY A 53 13.95 1.45 8.51
N VAL A 54 14.81 0.62 7.90
CA VAL A 54 15.22 -0.69 8.43
C VAL A 54 15.91 -0.54 9.79
N LEU A 55 16.86 0.40 9.92
CA LEU A 55 17.54 0.68 11.17
C LEU A 55 16.58 1.17 12.26
N ASN A 56 15.59 1.97 11.91
CA ASN A 56 14.57 2.43 12.84
C ASN A 56 13.71 1.27 13.36
N VAL A 57 13.21 0.40 12.46
CA VAL A 57 12.47 -0.82 12.84
C VAL A 57 13.33 -1.71 13.74
N LEU A 58 14.58 -1.97 13.34
CA LEU A 58 15.54 -2.76 14.13
C LEU A 58 15.70 -2.16 15.53
N ARG A 59 16.00 -0.85 15.64
CA ARG A 59 16.24 -0.18 16.91
C ARG A 59 15.02 -0.20 17.82
N VAL A 60 13.84 0.18 17.30
CA VAL A 60 12.61 0.27 18.09
C VAL A 60 12.18 -1.10 18.60
N HIS A 61 12.18 -2.11 17.74
CA HIS A 61 11.73 -3.45 18.11
C HIS A 61 12.79 -4.21 18.92
N ALA A 62 14.09 -4.03 18.65
CA ALA A 62 15.14 -4.65 19.46
C ALA A 62 15.14 -4.09 20.88
N ARG A 63 14.95 -2.77 21.03
CA ARG A 63 14.78 -2.14 22.35
C ARG A 63 13.56 -2.72 23.07
N ARG A 64 12.41 -2.82 22.38
CA ARG A 64 11.17 -3.39 22.94
C ARG A 64 11.35 -4.83 23.44
N VAL A 65 12.11 -5.65 22.71
CA VAL A 65 12.44 -7.03 23.09
C VAL A 65 13.38 -7.06 24.30
N ARG A 66 14.46 -6.26 24.29
CA ARG A 66 15.47 -6.20 25.37
C ARG A 66 14.88 -5.69 26.68
N GLU A 67 14.03 -4.67 26.63
CA GLU A 67 13.38 -4.07 27.80
C GLU A 67 12.13 -4.83 28.26
N GLY A 68 11.75 -5.91 27.57
CA GLY A 68 10.62 -6.76 27.97
C GLY A 68 9.25 -6.08 27.93
N GLN A 69 9.05 -5.08 27.06
CA GLN A 69 7.80 -4.32 26.97
C GLN A 69 6.62 -5.19 26.45
N LYS A 70 5.39 -4.67 26.61
CA LYS A 70 4.18 -5.30 26.05
C LYS A 70 4.32 -5.53 24.54
N GLY A 71 4.02 -6.75 24.08
CA GLY A 71 4.17 -7.14 22.67
C GLY A 71 5.60 -7.52 22.26
N ARG A 72 6.51 -7.83 23.21
CA ARG A 72 7.88 -8.29 22.92
C ARG A 72 7.93 -9.48 21.97
N PHE A 73 7.01 -10.44 22.10
CA PHE A 73 6.98 -11.64 21.26
C PHE A 73 6.73 -11.29 19.79
N TYR A 74 5.71 -10.47 19.50
CA TYR A 74 5.44 -10.01 18.14
C TYR A 74 6.59 -9.19 17.55
N SER A 75 7.26 -8.40 18.40
CA SER A 75 8.44 -7.64 17.98
C SER A 75 9.62 -8.54 17.65
N PHE A 76 9.81 -9.63 18.41
CA PHE A 76 10.81 -10.65 18.09
C PHE A 76 10.49 -11.36 16.77
N VAL A 77 9.23 -11.79 16.56
CA VAL A 77 8.79 -12.43 15.31
C VAL A 77 9.02 -11.51 14.11
N LEU A 78 8.70 -10.22 14.23
CA LEU A 78 8.96 -9.22 13.18
C LEU A 78 10.44 -9.13 12.83
N LEU A 79 11.31 -9.00 13.84
CA LEU A 79 12.75 -8.91 13.62
C LEU A 79 13.32 -10.19 12.99
N ALA A 80 12.87 -11.36 13.47
CA ALA A 80 13.29 -12.65 12.93
C ALA A 80 12.86 -12.82 11.47
N ALA A 81 11.60 -12.48 11.14
CA ALA A 81 11.09 -12.53 9.78
C ALA A 81 11.83 -11.55 8.84
N MET A 82 12.09 -10.33 9.30
CA MET A 82 12.87 -9.33 8.55
C MET A 82 14.29 -9.85 8.25
N LEU A 83 15.00 -10.35 9.27
CA LEU A 83 16.34 -10.90 9.09
C LEU A 83 16.36 -12.13 8.19
N LEU A 84 15.35 -13.00 8.29
CA LEU A 84 15.21 -14.18 7.44
C LEU A 84 15.04 -13.78 5.97
N VAL A 85 14.13 -12.87 5.65
CA VAL A 85 13.91 -12.42 4.26
C VAL A 85 15.15 -11.73 3.70
N ILE A 86 15.83 -10.91 4.50
CA ILE A 86 17.08 -10.26 4.09
C ILE A 86 18.19 -11.29 3.86
N ALA A 87 18.38 -12.24 4.77
CA ALA A 87 19.42 -13.27 4.67
C ALA A 87 19.19 -14.20 3.48
N VAL A 88 17.93 -14.49 3.15
CA VAL A 88 17.56 -15.34 2.01
C VAL A 88 17.58 -14.57 0.70
N GLY A 89 17.15 -13.31 0.69
CA GLY A 89 16.92 -12.53 -0.53
C GLY A 89 18.09 -11.66 -1.03
N LEU A 90 19.06 -11.33 -0.17
CA LEU A 90 20.22 -10.52 -0.55
C LEU A 90 21.34 -11.29 -1.28
N PRO A 91 21.71 -12.53 -0.91
CA PRO A 91 22.81 -13.22 -1.55
C PRO A 91 22.56 -13.43 -3.04
N SER A 92 23.50 -13.03 -3.89
CA SER A 92 23.41 -13.28 -5.33
C SER A 92 23.76 -14.74 -5.63
N ILE A 93 22.78 -15.51 -6.07
CA ILE A 93 22.97 -16.91 -6.49
C ILE A 93 23.21 -16.93 -8.01
N PRO A 94 24.32 -17.52 -8.50
CA PRO A 94 24.57 -17.62 -9.94
C PRO A 94 23.41 -18.30 -10.66
N GLY A 95 22.94 -17.69 -11.76
CA GLY A 95 21.83 -18.21 -12.56
C GLY A 95 20.43 -17.94 -11.99
N GLN A 96 20.29 -17.17 -10.90
CA GLN A 96 19.00 -16.74 -10.37
C GLN A 96 18.88 -15.20 -10.35
N PRO A 97 17.65 -14.65 -10.45
CA PRO A 97 17.39 -13.23 -10.20
C PRO A 97 17.84 -12.84 -8.79
N SER A 98 18.27 -11.59 -8.57
CA SER A 98 18.61 -11.09 -7.23
C SER A 98 17.42 -10.41 -6.55
N GLY A 99 17.43 -10.36 -5.21
CA GLY A 99 16.45 -9.58 -4.44
C GLY A 99 15.05 -10.22 -4.41
N PRO A 100 13.97 -9.42 -4.51
CA PRO A 100 12.58 -9.91 -4.39
C PRO A 100 12.18 -10.98 -5.40
N SER A 101 12.90 -11.03 -6.52
CA SER A 101 12.65 -11.97 -7.63
C SER A 101 13.28 -13.34 -7.40
N GLN A 102 13.98 -13.55 -6.29
CA GLN A 102 14.56 -14.85 -5.95
C GLN A 102 13.47 -15.89 -5.66
N PRO A 103 13.63 -17.14 -6.13
CA PRO A 103 12.68 -18.23 -5.87
C PRO A 103 12.35 -18.42 -4.38
N ALA A 104 13.35 -18.29 -3.51
CA ALA A 104 13.15 -18.45 -2.08
C ALA A 104 12.30 -17.32 -1.47
N VAL A 105 12.52 -16.07 -1.90
CA VAL A 105 11.70 -14.91 -1.47
C VAL A 105 10.28 -15.03 -2.05
N ALA A 106 10.16 -15.43 -3.31
CA ALA A 106 8.87 -15.69 -3.96
C ALA A 106 8.08 -16.80 -3.24
N TRP A 107 8.76 -17.86 -2.79
CA TRP A 107 8.13 -18.92 -1.99
C TRP A 107 7.59 -18.39 -0.66
N ILE A 108 8.38 -17.58 0.07
CA ILE A 108 7.94 -16.95 1.33
C ILE A 108 6.72 -16.06 1.06
N PHE A 109 6.75 -15.28 -0.03
CA PHE A 109 5.62 -14.44 -0.40
C PHE A 109 4.36 -15.28 -0.66
N GLN A 110 4.47 -16.34 -1.46
CA GLN A 110 3.32 -17.16 -1.85
C GLN A 110 2.75 -18.00 -0.72
N ASN A 111 3.60 -18.49 0.19
CA ASN A 111 3.19 -19.44 1.22
C ASN A 111 3.01 -18.81 2.61
N VAL A 112 3.54 -17.61 2.84
CA VAL A 112 3.43 -16.92 4.14
C VAL A 112 2.67 -15.61 3.98
N GLN A 113 3.13 -14.70 3.12
CA GLN A 113 2.52 -13.37 3.00
C GLN A 113 1.11 -13.42 2.40
N LEU A 114 0.93 -14.12 1.27
CA LEU A 114 -0.37 -14.22 0.59
C LEU A 114 -1.45 -14.85 1.48
N PRO A 115 -1.23 -15.99 2.17
CA PRO A 115 -2.25 -16.58 3.05
C PRO A 115 -2.57 -15.71 4.27
N ILE A 116 -1.58 -15.02 4.85
CA ILE A 116 -1.81 -14.07 5.95
C ILE A 116 -2.69 -12.91 5.47
N GLN A 117 -2.38 -12.32 4.31
CA GLN A 117 -3.19 -11.25 3.72
C GLN A 117 -4.62 -11.72 3.42
N ALA A 118 -4.78 -12.93 2.88
CA ALA A 118 -6.09 -13.53 2.64
C ALA A 118 -6.87 -13.74 3.95
N SER A 119 -6.20 -14.19 5.01
CA SER A 119 -6.81 -14.36 6.34
C SER A 119 -7.28 -13.03 6.94
N PHE A 120 -6.45 -11.98 6.86
CA PHE A 120 -6.87 -10.62 7.26
C PHE A 120 -8.06 -10.11 6.43
N SER A 121 -8.05 -10.36 5.13
CA SER A 121 -9.16 -9.98 4.24
C SER A 121 -10.44 -10.75 4.58
N ALA A 122 -10.34 -12.03 4.91
CA ALA A 122 -11.46 -12.84 5.36
C ALA A 122 -12.05 -12.35 6.68
N LEU A 123 -11.21 -11.94 7.64
CA LEU A 123 -11.67 -11.31 8.88
C LEU A 123 -12.43 -10.01 8.62
N LEU A 124 -11.98 -9.18 7.68
CA LEU A 124 -12.70 -7.97 7.28
C LEU A 124 -14.08 -8.28 6.70
N VAL A 125 -14.19 -9.33 5.87
CA VAL A 125 -15.48 -9.80 5.36
C VAL A 125 -16.38 -10.25 6.51
N PHE A 126 -15.85 -11.03 7.46
CA PHE A 126 -16.62 -11.46 8.63
C PHE A 126 -17.09 -10.27 9.48
N PHE A 127 -16.24 -9.27 9.72
CA PHE A 127 -16.61 -8.05 10.42
C PHE A 127 -17.63 -7.23 9.64
N LEU A 128 -17.51 -7.15 8.32
CA LEU A 128 -18.46 -6.46 7.45
C LEU A 128 -19.83 -7.13 7.51
N VAL A 129 -19.89 -8.46 7.39
CA VAL A 129 -21.14 -9.22 7.54
C VAL A 129 -21.72 -9.00 8.93
N THR A 130 -20.92 -9.11 10.00
CA THR A 130 -21.39 -8.87 11.37
C THR A 130 -21.90 -7.44 11.56
N ALA A 131 -21.24 -6.44 10.98
CA ALA A 131 -21.68 -5.04 11.02
C ALA A 131 -22.97 -4.84 10.22
N THR A 132 -23.09 -5.48 9.06
CA THR A 132 -24.31 -5.51 8.23
C THR A 132 -25.47 -6.09 9.00
N LEU A 133 -25.28 -7.24 9.67
CA LEU A 133 -26.30 -7.88 10.49
C LEU A 133 -26.76 -6.99 11.65
N ARG A 134 -25.85 -6.19 12.25
CA ARG A 134 -26.24 -5.15 13.23
C ARG A 134 -26.95 -3.97 12.57
N LEU A 135 -26.62 -3.63 11.34
CA LEU A 135 -27.32 -2.63 10.53
C LEU A 135 -28.72 -3.10 10.09
N LEU A 136 -29.01 -4.42 10.06
CA LEU A 136 -30.36 -4.95 9.81
C LEU A 136 -31.39 -4.58 10.88
N THR A 137 -30.93 -4.24 12.09
CA THR A 137 -31.81 -3.66 13.11
C THR A 137 -32.24 -2.23 12.77
N VAL A 138 -31.57 -1.58 11.83
CA VAL A 138 -31.92 -0.27 11.29
C VAL A 138 -32.77 -0.48 10.03
N ARG A 139 -34.02 -0.03 10.05
CA ARG A 139 -34.98 -0.17 8.93
C ARG A 139 -34.68 0.80 7.78
N ASN A 140 -33.57 0.63 7.09
CA ASN A 140 -33.26 1.38 5.87
C ASN A 140 -33.15 0.45 4.64
N LEU A 141 -33.47 1.01 3.47
CA LEU A 141 -33.53 0.26 2.21
C LEU A 141 -32.13 -0.20 1.77
N GLU A 142 -31.10 0.56 2.15
CA GLU A 142 -29.69 0.29 1.88
C GLU A 142 -29.18 -1.00 2.55
N SER A 143 -29.48 -1.20 3.85
CA SER A 143 -29.05 -2.43 4.56
C SER A 143 -29.76 -3.67 4.03
N ALA A 144 -31.02 -3.53 3.58
CA ALA A 144 -31.77 -4.62 2.97
C ALA A 144 -31.14 -5.04 1.62
N VAL A 145 -30.77 -4.08 0.78
CA VAL A 145 -30.06 -4.36 -0.49
C VAL A 145 -28.71 -5.01 -0.21
N MET A 146 -27.95 -4.50 0.77
CA MET A 146 -26.64 -5.05 1.10
C MET A 146 -26.71 -6.49 1.59
N LEU A 147 -27.70 -6.82 2.42
CA LEU A 147 -27.95 -8.19 2.87
C LEU A 147 -28.32 -9.11 1.71
N LEU A 148 -29.23 -8.67 0.84
CA LEU A 148 -29.67 -9.47 -0.30
C LEU A 148 -28.49 -9.79 -1.22
N VAL A 149 -27.64 -8.81 -1.52
CA VAL A 149 -26.42 -9.01 -2.30
C VAL A 149 -25.45 -9.96 -1.60
N ALA A 150 -25.22 -9.80 -0.29
CA ALA A 150 -24.34 -10.69 0.47
C ALA A 150 -24.84 -12.13 0.50
N LEU A 151 -26.15 -12.35 0.69
CA LEU A 151 -26.77 -13.67 0.67
C LEU A 151 -26.66 -14.33 -0.72
N LEU A 152 -26.90 -13.59 -1.79
CA LEU A 152 -26.74 -14.10 -3.16
C LEU A 152 -25.30 -14.54 -3.46
N VAL A 153 -24.31 -13.72 -3.05
CA VAL A 153 -22.89 -14.05 -3.25
C VAL A 153 -22.47 -15.27 -2.42
N LEU A 154 -22.91 -15.36 -1.15
CA LEU A 154 -22.62 -16.51 -0.28
C LEU A 154 -23.30 -17.78 -0.79
N ALA A 155 -24.56 -17.69 -1.23
CA ALA A 155 -25.28 -18.82 -1.81
C ALA A 155 -24.56 -19.34 -3.08
N GLY A 156 -24.13 -18.44 -3.97
CA GLY A 156 -23.35 -18.79 -5.15
C GLY A 156 -21.97 -19.39 -4.86
N GLN A 157 -21.37 -19.08 -3.72
CA GLN A 157 -20.10 -19.68 -3.28
C GLN A 157 -20.25 -21.12 -2.77
N VAL A 158 -21.39 -21.43 -2.12
CA VAL A 158 -21.65 -22.75 -1.49
C VAL A 158 -22.23 -23.76 -2.50
N THR A 159 -23.01 -23.30 -3.48
CA THR A 159 -23.76 -24.18 -4.41
C THR A 159 -22.93 -24.76 -5.55
N MET A 160 -21.66 -25.12 -5.32
CA MET A 160 -20.80 -25.80 -6.31
C MET A 160 -21.50 -27.04 -6.91
N GLY A 161 -22.23 -26.87 -8.01
CA GLY A 161 -22.92 -27.92 -8.78
C GLY A 161 -24.44 -28.09 -8.58
N LEU A 162 -25.09 -27.46 -7.59
CA LEU A 162 -26.52 -27.70 -7.33
C LEU A 162 -27.47 -26.81 -8.15
N VAL A 163 -27.06 -25.58 -8.48
CA VAL A 163 -27.85 -24.63 -9.28
C VAL A 163 -26.88 -23.86 -10.18
N PRO A 164 -26.85 -24.10 -11.49
CA PRO A 164 -25.88 -23.47 -12.40
C PRO A 164 -25.95 -21.94 -12.47
N LEU A 165 -27.13 -21.36 -12.20
CA LEU A 165 -27.39 -19.92 -12.32
C LEU A 165 -26.79 -19.09 -11.17
N LEU A 166 -26.66 -19.67 -9.98
CA LEU A 166 -26.21 -18.97 -8.77
C LEU A 166 -24.72 -18.53 -8.85
N PRO A 167 -23.79 -19.36 -9.35
CA PRO A 167 -22.41 -18.94 -9.62
C PRO A 167 -22.29 -17.81 -10.63
N GLU A 168 -23.10 -17.80 -11.70
CA GLU A 168 -23.07 -16.76 -12.74
C GLU A 168 -23.50 -15.39 -12.19
N ILE A 169 -24.55 -15.36 -11.36
CA ILE A 169 -24.99 -14.14 -10.67
C ILE A 169 -23.89 -13.64 -9.72
N ARG A 170 -23.26 -14.54 -8.95
CA ARG A 170 -22.12 -14.20 -8.09
C ARG A 170 -20.98 -13.59 -8.90
N ASP A 171 -20.58 -14.23 -9.98
CA ASP A 171 -19.45 -13.80 -10.79
C ASP A 171 -19.74 -12.45 -11.47
N TRP A 172 -20.98 -12.21 -11.91
CA TRP A 172 -21.39 -10.91 -12.41
C TRP A 172 -21.29 -9.83 -11.32
N ILE A 173 -21.79 -10.08 -10.10
CA ILE A 173 -21.71 -9.14 -8.96
C ILE A 173 -20.25 -8.83 -8.61
N LEU A 174 -19.39 -9.86 -8.55
CA LEU A 174 -17.99 -9.68 -8.18
C LEU A 174 -17.20 -8.95 -9.28
N ASN A 175 -17.39 -9.32 -10.55
CA ASN A 175 -16.57 -8.79 -11.64
C ASN A 175 -17.06 -7.44 -12.18
N VAL A 176 -18.32 -7.06 -11.97
CA VAL A 176 -18.88 -5.80 -12.48
C VAL A 176 -19.00 -4.75 -11.37
N PRO A 177 -20.02 -4.74 -10.49
CA PRO A 177 -20.18 -3.66 -9.52
C PRO A 177 -19.11 -3.67 -8.40
N ALA A 178 -18.70 -4.83 -7.89
CA ALA A 178 -17.69 -4.86 -6.83
C ALA A 178 -16.31 -4.41 -7.35
N MET A 179 -15.88 -4.93 -8.51
CA MET A 179 -14.67 -4.46 -9.17
C MET A 179 -14.74 -2.99 -9.59
N ALA A 180 -15.90 -2.48 -10.00
CA ALA A 180 -16.09 -1.05 -10.26
C ALA A 180 -15.88 -0.22 -8.98
N GLY A 181 -16.41 -0.67 -7.84
CA GLY A 181 -16.19 -0.03 -6.54
C GLY A 181 -14.72 0.00 -6.13
N VAL A 182 -14.02 -1.14 -6.22
CA VAL A 182 -12.57 -1.22 -5.92
C VAL A 182 -11.77 -0.29 -6.83
N ARG A 183 -12.04 -0.30 -8.14
CA ARG A 183 -11.40 0.61 -9.10
C ARG A 183 -11.69 2.06 -8.78
N GLY A 184 -12.93 2.40 -8.40
CA GLY A 184 -13.31 3.74 -7.95
C GLY A 184 -12.53 4.21 -6.73
N ILE A 185 -12.35 3.34 -5.73
CA ILE A 185 -11.51 3.63 -4.55
C ILE A 185 -10.05 3.86 -4.97
N LEU A 186 -9.50 2.99 -5.82
CA LEU A 186 -8.11 3.13 -6.30
C LEU A 186 -7.90 4.44 -7.07
N LEU A 187 -8.84 4.81 -7.94
CA LEU A 187 -8.82 6.10 -8.63
C LEU A 187 -8.93 7.27 -7.65
N GLY A 188 -9.80 7.17 -6.64
CA GLY A 188 -9.92 8.17 -5.59
C GLY A 188 -8.62 8.36 -4.80
N VAL A 189 -7.95 7.26 -4.44
CA VAL A 189 -6.65 7.30 -3.76
C VAL A 189 -5.57 7.92 -4.66
N ALA A 190 -5.54 7.54 -5.94
CA ALA A 190 -4.60 8.11 -6.91
C ALA A 190 -4.81 9.62 -7.08
N LEU A 191 -6.05 10.07 -7.26
CA LEU A 191 -6.40 11.49 -7.34
C LEU A 191 -6.07 12.22 -6.05
N GLY A 192 -6.30 11.61 -4.88
CA GLY A 192 -5.91 12.15 -3.58
C GLY A 192 -4.39 12.38 -3.48
N ALA A 193 -3.59 11.40 -3.90
CA ALA A 193 -2.13 11.54 -3.93
C ALA A 193 -1.65 12.64 -4.88
N VAL A 194 -2.25 12.72 -6.08
CA VAL A 194 -1.98 13.82 -7.03
C VAL A 194 -2.35 15.17 -6.44
N LEU A 195 -3.50 15.28 -5.77
CA LEU A 195 -3.95 16.51 -5.13
C LEU A 195 -2.97 16.98 -4.05
N THR A 196 -2.46 16.07 -3.21
CA THR A 196 -1.41 16.39 -2.23
C THR A 196 -0.14 16.89 -2.92
N GLY A 197 0.28 16.24 -4.02
CA GLY A 197 1.40 16.70 -4.84
C GLY A 197 1.19 18.11 -5.42
N VAL A 198 0.03 18.37 -5.99
CA VAL A 198 -0.33 19.69 -6.55
C VAL A 198 -0.38 20.76 -5.46
N ARG A 199 -0.96 20.47 -4.29
CA ARG A 199 -1.00 21.41 -3.16
C ARG A 199 0.40 21.77 -2.66
N LEU A 200 1.31 20.80 -2.65
CA LEU A 200 2.71 21.02 -2.35
C LEU A 200 3.39 21.90 -3.41
N LEU A 201 3.17 21.63 -4.70
CA LEU A 201 3.73 22.40 -5.80
C LEU A 201 3.23 23.85 -5.87
N LEU A 202 1.96 24.08 -5.51
CA LEU A 202 1.37 25.42 -5.41
C LEU A 202 1.74 26.13 -4.10
N GLY A 203 2.45 25.47 -3.18
CA GLY A 203 2.90 26.05 -1.92
C GLY A 203 1.81 26.28 -0.89
N VAL A 204 0.62 25.70 -1.13
CA VAL A 204 -0.51 25.67 -0.19
C VAL A 204 -0.16 24.80 1.01
N GLU A 205 0.54 23.69 0.77
CA GLU A 205 0.97 22.75 1.80
C GLU A 205 2.49 22.88 2.01
N ARG A 206 2.91 23.16 3.25
CA ARG A 206 4.31 23.43 3.62
C ARG A 206 4.80 22.43 4.67
N PRO A 207 5.12 21.19 4.29
CA PRO A 207 5.47 20.13 5.25
C PRO A 207 6.78 20.39 6.01
N TYR A 208 7.63 21.28 5.51
CA TYR A 208 8.91 21.67 6.14
C TYR A 208 8.81 22.96 6.95
N GLY A 209 7.58 23.42 7.21
CA GLY A 209 7.28 24.73 7.78
C GLY A 209 7.20 24.78 9.30
N ASP A 210 7.38 23.66 10.01
CA ASP A 210 7.42 23.55 11.48
C ASP A 210 8.88 23.49 11.99
#